data_AF-A0A7N9DBX2-F1
#
_entry.id   AF-A0A7N9DBX2-F1
#
_cell.length_a   1.000
_cell.length_b   1.000
_cell.length_c   1.000
_cell.angle_alpha   90.00
_cell.angle_beta   90.00
_cell.angle_gamma   90.00
#
_symmetry.space_group_name_H-M   'P 1'
#
loop_
_entity.id
_entity.type
_entity.pdbx_description
1 polymer ?
#
loop_
_entity_poly.entity_id
_entity_poly.type
_entity_poly.pdbx_seq_one_letter_code
_entity_poly.pdbx_strand_id
1 'polypeptide(L)'
;EVQLVQSGAEVKRPGESLRISCKTSGYSFTSYWISWVIHPGTSDTRYNPSFQGQVTISADSSISTVYLQWSSLKASDSAMYYCARGTI
;
A
#
# COMPACT_ATOMS: atom_id res chain seq x y z
N GLU A 1 0.78 -21.79 -4.78
CA GLU A 1 -0.37 -21.03 -4.26
C GLU A 1 -0.08 -19.53 -4.42
N VAL A 2 -1.08 -18.72 -4.77
CA VAL A 2 -0.92 -17.26 -4.94
C VAL A 2 -1.16 -16.59 -3.60
N GLN A 3 -0.21 -15.77 -3.13
CA GLN A 3 -0.34 -15.07 -1.85
C GLN A 3 0.15 -13.62 -1.93
N LEU A 4 -0.55 -12.74 -1.22
CA LEU A 4 -0.15 -11.37 -0.96
C LEU A 4 -0.03 -11.21 0.57
N VAL A 5 1.17 -10.95 1.06
CA VAL A 5 1.47 -10.84 2.49
C VAL A 5 1.89 -9.42 2.80
N GLN A 6 1.06 -8.71 3.57
CA GLN A 6 1.33 -7.34 3.97
C GLN A 6 2.06 -7.27 5.32
N SER A 7 2.80 -6.19 5.54
CA SER A 7 3.29 -5.83 6.88
C SER A 7 2.11 -5.63 7.85
N GLY A 8 2.37 -5.85 9.14
CA GLY A 8 1.35 -5.70 10.18
C GLY A 8 0.80 -4.28 10.32
N ALA A 9 -0.32 -4.15 11.04
CA ALA A 9 -0.88 -2.86 11.38
C ALA A 9 0.06 -2.09 12.33
N GLU A 10 0.33 -0.82 12.02
CA GLU A 10 1.18 0.06 12.83
C GLU A 10 0.41 1.32 13.23
N VAL A 11 0.54 1.72 14.50
CA VAL A 11 0.02 2.99 15.01
C VAL A 11 1.21 3.94 15.23
N LYS A 12 1.18 5.08 14.55
CA LYS A 12 2.24 6.10 14.57
C LYS A 12 1.66 7.48 14.87
N ARG A 13 2.49 8.38 15.39
CA ARG A 13 2.15 9.77 15.65
C ARG A 13 2.25 10.59 14.35
N PRO A 14 1.46 11.68 14.22
CA PRO A 14 1.65 12.63 13.13
C PRO A 14 3.08 13.17 13.11
N GLY A 15 3.66 13.32 11.92
CA GLY A 15 5.05 13.74 11.74
C GLY A 15 6.03 12.59 11.51
N GLU A 16 5.71 11.38 11.98
CA GLU A 16 6.58 10.21 11.82
C GLU A 16 6.55 9.65 10.39
N SER A 17 7.67 9.03 9.99
CA SER A 17 7.73 8.25 8.75
C SER A 17 7.14 6.86 8.97
N LEU A 18 6.46 6.34 7.96
CA LEU A 18 5.94 4.98 7.93
C LEU A 18 6.23 4.34 6.58
N ARG A 19 6.56 3.05 6.58
CA ARG A 19 6.73 2.28 5.35
C ARG A 19 6.09 0.92 5.53
N ILE A 20 5.00 0.69 4.82
CA ILE A 20 4.34 -0.62 4.77
C ILE A 20 4.79 -1.39 3.53
N SER A 21 4.73 -2.71 3.60
CA SER A 21 5.16 -3.60 2.52
C SER A 21 4.07 -4.61 2.15
N CYS A 22 4.11 -5.08 0.90
CA CYS A 22 3.28 -6.14 0.37
C CYS A 22 4.15 -7.07 -0.46
N LYS A 23 4.44 -8.26 0.07
CA LYS A 23 5.18 -9.30 -0.63
C LYS A 23 4.22 -10.19 -1.40
N THR A 24 4.51 -10.42 -2.66
CA THR A 24 3.70 -11.25 -3.54
C THR A 24 4.44 -12.55 -3.87
N SER A 25 3.71 -13.65 -4.00
CA SER A 25 4.26 -14.94 -4.39
C SER A 25 3.25 -15.77 -5.19
N GLY A 26 3.75 -16.77 -5.91
CA GLY A 26 2.92 -17.69 -6.71
C GLY A 26 2.57 -17.19 -8.11
N TYR A 27 3.16 -16.09 -8.57
CA TYR A 27 3.07 -15.59 -9.94
C TYR A 27 4.28 -14.72 -10.31
N SER A 28 4.47 -14.44 -11.61
CA SER A 28 5.49 -13.50 -12.06
C SER A 28 5.07 -12.07 -11.75
N PHE A 29 5.87 -11.38 -10.93
CA PHE A 29 5.61 -10.01 -10.48
C PHE A 29 5.37 -9.02 -11.65
N THR A 30 6.00 -9.26 -12.79
CA THR A 30 5.88 -8.40 -13.99
C THR A 30 4.60 -8.63 -14.80
N SER A 31 3.87 -9.73 -14.54
CA SER A 31 2.68 -10.09 -15.32
C SER A 31 1.38 -9.48 -14.78
N TYR A 32 1.42 -8.82 -13.62
CA TYR A 32 0.26 -8.26 -12.96
C TYR A 32 0.58 -6.89 -12.40
N TRP A 33 -0.40 -5.98 -12.40
CA TRP A 33 -0.27 -4.74 -11.66
C TRP A 33 -0.60 -4.97 -10.19
N ILE A 34 0.16 -4.31 -9.32
CA ILE A 34 -0.10 -4.27 -7.88
C ILE A 34 -0.49 -2.84 -7.54
N SER A 35 -1.67 -2.67 -6.94
CA SER A 35 -2.12 -1.37 -6.46
C SER A 35 -2.39 -1.42 -4.97
N TRP A 36 -2.25 -0.26 -4.35
CA TRP A 36 -2.72 0.00 -3.00
C TRP A 36 -4.14 0.52 -3.04
N VAL A 37 -5.02 -0.16 -2.31
CA VAL A 37 -6.41 0.22 -2.12
C VAL A 37 -6.57 0.77 -0.71
N ILE A 38 -7.21 1.92 -0.61
CA ILE A 38 -7.42 2.62 0.65
C ILE A 38 -8.90 2.49 0.98
N HIS A 39 -9.20 1.90 2.12
CA HIS A 39 -10.55 1.79 2.62
C HIS A 39 -10.72 2.74 3.81
N PRO A 40 -11.50 3.82 3.66
CA PRO A 40 -11.73 4.79 4.74
C PRO A 40 -12.63 4.26 5.86
N GLY A 41 -13.09 3.00 5.79
CA GLY A 41 -14.01 2.38 6.76
C GLY A 41 -15.49 2.72 6.52
N THR A 42 -15.78 3.60 5.55
CA THR A 42 -17.13 3.86 5.03
C THR A 42 -17.28 3.18 3.66
N SER A 43 -18.50 2.79 3.27
CA SER A 43 -18.76 1.99 2.06
C SER A 43 -18.43 2.68 0.73
N ASP A 44 -17.85 3.87 0.77
CA ASP A 44 -17.55 4.70 -0.38
C ASP A 44 -16.04 4.66 -0.61
N THR A 45 -15.58 3.77 -1.49
CA THR A 45 -14.19 3.73 -1.96
C THR A 45 -13.92 4.95 -2.84
N ARG A 46 -13.73 6.11 -2.20
CA ARG A 46 -13.33 7.33 -2.90
C ARG A 46 -11.83 7.31 -3.12
N TYR A 47 -11.43 7.49 -4.38
CA TYR A 47 -10.11 8.00 -4.70
C TYR A 47 -9.90 9.28 -3.89
N ASN A 48 -8.92 9.28 -2.98
CA ASN A 48 -8.61 10.44 -2.16
C ASN A 48 -7.41 11.17 -2.79
N PRO A 49 -7.62 12.34 -3.43
CA PRO A 49 -6.54 13.10 -4.07
C PRO A 49 -5.46 13.55 -3.08
N SER A 50 -5.73 13.50 -1.77
CA SER A 50 -4.77 13.87 -0.72
C SER A 50 -3.55 12.93 -0.67
N PHE A 51 -3.66 11.71 -1.22
CA PHE A 51 -2.53 10.78 -1.36
C PHE A 51 -1.58 11.18 -2.49
N GLN A 52 -2.05 11.96 -3.46
CA GLN A 52 -1.26 12.36 -4.61
C GLN A 52 -0.19 13.37 -4.18
N GLY A 53 1.07 12.92 -4.18
CA GLY A 53 2.24 13.74 -3.84
C GLY A 53 2.67 13.72 -2.38
N GLN A 54 1.96 13.00 -1.50
CA GLN A 54 2.34 12.86 -0.08
C GLN A 54 2.94 11.49 0.27
N VAL A 55 2.72 10.50 -0.60
CA VAL A 55 3.13 9.12 -0.39
C VAL A 55 3.93 8.63 -1.58
N THR A 56 5.03 7.94 -1.29
CA THR A 56 5.90 7.33 -2.29
C THR A 56 5.55 5.86 -2.42
N ILE A 57 5.14 5.45 -3.62
CA ILE A 57 4.99 4.04 -3.98
C ILE A 57 6.28 3.58 -4.64
N SER A 58 6.84 2.45 -4.19
CA SER A 58 8.01 1.84 -4.80
C SER A 58 7.84 0.32 -4.89
N ALA A 59 8.50 -0.30 -5.86
CA ALA A 59 8.45 -1.73 -6.09
C ALA A 59 9.87 -2.29 -6.20
N ASP A 60 10.10 -3.44 -5.57
CA ASP A 60 11.32 -4.22 -5.69
C ASP A 60 10.99 -5.57 -6.31
N SER A 61 11.33 -5.71 -7.60
CA SER A 61 11.09 -6.92 -8.37
C SER A 61 11.99 -8.09 -7.96
N SER A 62 13.14 -7.84 -7.32
CA SER A 62 14.07 -8.90 -6.90
C SER A 62 13.48 -9.77 -5.79
N ILE A 63 12.66 -9.17 -4.94
CA ILE A 63 11.97 -9.81 -3.81
C ILE A 63 10.44 -9.78 -3.97
N SER A 64 9.95 -9.39 -5.16
CA SER A 64 8.52 -9.33 -5.49
C SER A 64 7.68 -8.58 -4.44
N THR A 65 8.19 -7.44 -3.97
CA THR A 65 7.59 -6.66 -2.88
C THR A 65 7.30 -5.23 -3.30
N VAL A 66 6.10 -4.74 -2.97
CA VAL A 66 5.69 -3.35 -3.18
C VAL A 66 5.65 -2.64 -1.83
N TYR A 67 6.04 -1.37 -1.81
CA TYR A 67 6.08 -0.53 -0.64
C TYR A 67 5.24 0.71 -0.82
N LEU A 68 4.65 1.16 0.29
CA LEU A 68 3.98 2.44 0.41
C LEU A 68 4.64 3.19 1.57
N GLN A 69 5.24 4.35 1.27
CA GLN A 69 6.08 5.09 2.20
C GLN A 69 5.59 6.53 2.38
N TRP A 70 5.44 6.93 3.64
CA TRP A 70 5.21 8.30 4.08
C TRP A 70 6.51 8.86 4.65
N SER A 71 6.87 10.08 4.23
CA SER A 71 7.96 10.85 4.85
C SER A 71 7.52 11.56 6.13
N SER A 72 6.24 11.91 6.23
CA SER A 72 5.65 12.55 7.41
C SER A 72 4.14 12.29 7.44
N LEU A 73 3.70 11.42 8.35
CA LEU A 73 2.30 11.03 8.49
C LEU A 73 1.43 12.19 8.96
N LYS A 74 0.21 12.27 8.44
CA LYS A 74 -0.83 13.19 8.90
C LYS A 74 -1.95 12.40 9.56
N ALA A 75 -2.71 13.05 10.44
CA ALA A 75 -3.89 12.44 11.05
C ALA A 75 -4.93 12.01 10.00
N SER A 76 -4.99 12.70 8.85
CA SER A 76 -5.84 12.35 7.70
C SER A 76 -5.44 11.06 6.99
N ASP A 77 -4.25 10.52 7.26
CA ASP A 77 -3.74 9.31 6.61
C ASP A 77 -4.13 8.03 7.39
N SER A 78 -4.90 8.17 8.47
CA SER A 78 -5.43 7.03 9.22
C SER A 78 -6.54 6.35 8.40
N ALA A 79 -6.22 5.18 7.84
CA ALA A 79 -7.12 4.36 7.04
C ALA A 79 -6.65 2.91 7.01
N MET A 80 -7.48 2.02 6.46
CA MET A 80 -7.06 0.65 6.17
C MET A 80 -6.45 0.59 4.77
N TYR A 81 -5.20 0.11 4.69
CA TYR A 81 -4.46 0.00 3.44
C TYR A 81 -4.34 -1.47 3.04
N TYR A 82 -4.85 -1.80 1.86
CA TYR A 82 -4.83 -3.14 1.30
C TYR A 82 -4.00 -3.19 0.03
N CYS A 83 -3.26 -4.28 -0.12
CA CYS A 83 -2.56 -4.57 -1.35
C CYS A 83 -3.44 -5.46 -2.23
N ALA A 84 -3.67 -5.03 -3.46
CA ALA A 84 -4.48 -5.74 -4.42
C ALA A 84 -3.67 -6.04 -5.69
N ARG A 85 -3.88 -7.23 -6.24
CA ARG A 85 -3.39 -7.62 -7.56
C ARG A 85 -4.52 -7.50 -8.55
N GLY A 86 -4.29 -6.84 -9.67
CA GLY A 86 -5.22 -6.88 -10.79
C GLY A 86 -4.62 -7.46 -12.06
N THR A 87 -5.51 -8.01 -12.87
CA THR A 87 -5.22 -8.50 -14.21
C THR A 87 -5.16 -7.31 -15.18
N ILE A 88 -4.26 -7.41 -16.15
CA ILE A 88 -4.23 -6.53 -17.32
C ILE A 88 -5.37 -6.95 -18.25
#